data_AF-A0A0R1VZH6-F1
#
_entry.id   AF-A0A0R1VZH6-F1
#
_cell.length_a   1.000
_cell.length_b   1.000
_cell.length_c   1.000
_cell.angle_alpha   90.00
_cell.angle_beta   90.00
_cell.angle_gamma   90.00
#
_symmetry.space_group_name_H-M   'P 1'
#
loop_
_entity.id
_entity.type
_entity.pdbx_description
1 polymer ?
#
loop_
_entity_poly.entity_id
_entity_poly.type
_entity_poly.pdbx_seq_one_letter_code
_entity_poly.pdbx_strand_id
1 'polypeptide(L)'
;MFLLVFWGMAYTTFFQDVKKLNQNAVRISYSYKPLIVRYKPNQSDYVTVNNGNGRKPIQRYTYYVEGRKYQTDSNNATVVYGKSNLNVQAQAYDWNKKWLNHLDNRYQHAWVATVTTTYKKNWVNGIGLHAGRQADRFSLIRIPDKSFMTVKQ
;
A
#
# COMPACT_ATOMS: atom_id res chain seq x y z
N MET A 1 -27.70 -3.82 -33.39
CA MET A 1 -26.63 -4.39 -32.54
C MET A 1 -25.47 -3.42 -32.42
N PHE A 2 -25.53 -2.45 -31.51
CA PHE A 2 -24.39 -1.54 -31.25
C PHE A 2 -24.29 -1.14 -29.76
N LEU A 3 -25.39 -1.29 -29.00
CA LEU A 3 -25.46 -0.96 -27.58
C LEU A 3 -24.91 -2.02 -26.61
N LEU A 4 -24.76 -3.29 -27.03
CA LEU A 4 -24.21 -4.36 -26.17
C LEU A 4 -22.67 -4.32 -26.07
N VAL A 5 -22.00 -3.81 -27.10
CA VAL A 5 -20.53 -3.72 -27.17
C VAL A 5 -20.01 -2.60 -26.26
N PHE A 6 -20.77 -1.52 -26.10
CA PHE A 6 -20.41 -0.41 -25.21
C PHE A 6 -20.57 -0.74 -23.72
N TRP A 7 -21.55 -1.56 -23.35
CA TRP A 7 -21.71 -2.03 -21.97
C TRP A 7 -20.62 -3.03 -21.56
N GLY A 8 -20.22 -3.91 -22.48
CA GLY A 8 -19.11 -4.85 -22.25
C GLY A 8 -17.77 -4.15 -21.98
N MET A 9 -17.49 -3.05 -22.68
CA MET A 9 -16.23 -2.29 -22.52
C MET A 9 -16.21 -1.36 -21.31
N ALA A 10 -17.36 -0.82 -20.89
CA ALA A 10 -17.44 -0.02 -19.67
C ALA A 10 -17.21 -0.88 -18.40
N TYR A 11 -17.71 -2.13 -18.40
CA TYR A 11 -17.54 -3.03 -17.27
C TYR A 11 -16.09 -3.51 -17.09
N THR A 12 -15.39 -3.78 -18.19
CA THR A 12 -13.98 -4.18 -18.15
C THR A 12 -13.06 -3.05 -17.72
N THR A 13 -13.42 -1.79 -17.96
CA THR A 13 -12.54 -0.66 -17.61
C THR A 13 -12.68 -0.24 -16.15
N PHE A 14 -13.86 -0.39 -15.55
CA PHE A 14 -14.12 0.07 -14.17
C PHE A 14 -14.19 -1.04 -13.11
N PHE A 15 -14.35 -2.32 -13.49
CA PHE A 15 -14.42 -3.46 -12.57
C PHE A 15 -13.34 -4.53 -12.81
N GLN A 16 -12.21 -4.16 -13.41
CA GLN A 16 -11.04 -5.05 -13.45
C GLN A 16 -10.36 -5.10 -12.08
N ASP A 17 -10.82 -6.07 -11.30
CA ASP A 17 -10.16 -6.55 -10.09
C ASP A 17 -8.70 -6.89 -10.43
N VAL A 18 -7.75 -6.12 -9.91
CA VAL A 18 -6.31 -6.26 -10.22
C VAL A 18 -5.82 -7.68 -9.91
N LYS A 19 -6.50 -8.39 -9.00
CA LYS A 19 -6.27 -9.81 -8.69
C LYS A 19 -6.58 -10.78 -9.81
N LYS A 20 -7.35 -10.38 -10.83
CA LYS A 20 -7.70 -11.18 -12.02
C LYS A 20 -6.91 -10.77 -13.27
N LEU A 21 -5.98 -9.81 -13.17
CA LEU A 21 -5.13 -9.44 -14.29
C LEU A 21 -4.11 -10.55 -14.56
N ASN A 22 -4.00 -10.94 -15.83
CA ASN A 22 -3.02 -11.91 -16.32
C ASN A 22 -1.62 -11.50 -15.84
N GLN A 23 -0.91 -12.39 -15.13
CA GLN A 23 0.43 -12.12 -14.58
C GLN A 23 1.45 -11.72 -15.67
N ASN A 24 1.17 -12.07 -16.94
CA ASN A 24 1.96 -11.67 -18.10
C ASN A 24 1.78 -10.18 -18.47
N ALA A 25 0.73 -9.52 -17.98
CA ALA A 25 0.41 -8.11 -18.25
C ALA A 25 0.96 -7.14 -17.19
N VAL A 26 1.35 -7.61 -16.01
CA VAL A 26 1.80 -6.75 -14.91
C VAL A 26 3.18 -7.14 -14.37
N ARG A 27 3.92 -6.16 -13.85
CA ARG A 27 5.16 -6.32 -13.10
C ARG A 27 4.89 -5.90 -11.65
N ILE A 28 5.13 -6.83 -10.73
CA ILE A 28 5.04 -6.60 -9.29
C ILE A 28 6.45 -6.33 -8.76
N SER A 29 6.60 -5.29 -7.96
CA SER A 29 7.85 -4.95 -7.29
C SER A 29 7.62 -4.68 -5.81
N TYR A 30 8.61 -5.02 -4.98
CA TYR A 30 8.58 -4.83 -3.54
C TYR A 30 9.71 -3.88 -3.12
N SER A 31 9.40 -2.96 -2.22
CA SER A 31 10.37 -2.05 -1.60
C SER A 31 10.23 -2.12 -0.08
N TYR A 32 11.35 -2.03 0.63
CA TYR A 32 11.42 -2.12 2.08
C TYR A 32 12.30 -1.00 2.61
N LYS A 33 11.76 -0.17 3.51
CA LYS A 33 12.47 1.00 4.03
C LYS A 33 12.26 1.15 5.54
N PRO A 34 13.28 1.57 6.30
CA PRO A 34 13.10 1.91 7.71
C PRO A 34 12.24 3.16 7.86
N LEU A 35 11.40 3.19 8.89
CA LEU A 35 10.65 4.37 9.27
C LEU A 35 11.53 5.32 10.09
N ILE A 36 11.30 6.61 9.95
CA ILE A 36 11.95 7.64 10.76
C ILE A 36 10.98 8.08 11.84
N VAL A 37 11.43 8.00 13.09
CA VAL A 37 10.65 8.47 14.24
C VAL A 37 10.57 9.99 14.21
N ARG A 38 9.37 10.51 14.47
CA ARG A 38 9.21 11.92 14.78
C ARG A 38 9.30 12.13 16.27
N TYR A 39 10.31 12.84 16.70
CA TYR A 39 10.40 13.27 18.09
C TYR A 39 9.41 14.40 18.36
N LYS A 40 8.61 14.26 19.41
CA LYS A 40 7.91 15.38 20.06
C LYS A 40 8.12 15.24 21.56
N PRO A 41 8.15 16.37 22.32
CA PRO A 41 8.45 16.33 23.76
C PRO A 41 7.60 15.34 24.57
N ASN A 42 6.33 15.16 24.19
CA ASN A 42 5.39 14.34 24.94
C ASN A 42 5.04 12.99 24.26
N GLN A 43 5.28 12.85 22.96
CA GLN A 43 4.97 11.62 22.22
C GLN A 43 5.78 11.54 20.92
N SER A 44 6.61 10.51 20.81
CA SER A 44 7.28 10.19 19.55
C SER A 44 6.45 9.21 18.72
N ASP A 45 6.28 9.47 17.43
CA ASP A 45 5.47 8.65 16.53
C ASP A 45 6.20 8.29 15.23
N TYR A 46 6.02 7.06 14.76
CA TYR A 46 6.43 6.66 13.40
C TYR A 46 5.34 6.96 12.38
N VAL A 47 4.07 6.92 12.80
CA VAL A 47 2.91 7.13 11.95
C VAL A 47 1.86 7.98 12.64
N THR A 48 1.38 9.00 11.93
CA THR A 48 0.20 9.76 12.32
C THR A 48 -0.99 9.26 11.50
N VAL A 49 -2.10 8.95 12.16
CA VAL A 49 -3.39 8.59 11.55
C VAL A 49 -4.35 9.76 11.70
N ASN A 50 -5.02 10.17 10.63
CA ASN A 50 -6.09 11.16 10.65
C ASN A 50 -7.37 10.51 10.12
N ASN A 51 -8.44 10.52 10.90
CA ASN A 51 -9.71 9.93 10.51
C ASN A 51 -10.56 10.97 9.76
N GLY A 52 -11.02 10.65 8.54
CA GLY A 52 -11.94 11.54 7.83
C GLY A 52 -13.33 11.57 8.46
N ASN A 53 -13.99 12.73 8.46
CA ASN A 53 -15.29 12.97 9.11
C ASN A 53 -16.52 12.50 8.31
N GLY A 54 -16.34 11.59 7.35
CA GLY A 54 -17.39 11.11 6.46
C GLY A 54 -18.11 9.85 6.96
N ARG A 55 -19.25 9.52 6.35
CA ARG A 55 -20.03 8.29 6.65
C ARG A 55 -19.24 6.98 6.45
N LYS A 56 -18.22 7.00 5.58
CA LYS A 56 -17.21 5.94 5.43
C LYS A 56 -15.84 6.57 5.71
N PRO A 57 -15.40 6.63 6.98
CA PRO A 57 -14.20 7.37 7.34
C PRO A 57 -12.96 6.68 6.75
N ILE A 58 -12.34 7.33 5.77
CA ILE A 58 -11.03 6.92 5.26
C ILE A 58 -9.97 7.42 6.24
N GLN A 59 -9.08 6.53 6.67
CA GLN A 59 -7.96 6.91 7.52
C GLN A 59 -6.80 7.34 6.64
N ARG A 60 -6.22 8.52 6.91
CA ARG A 60 -5.03 9.02 6.24
C ARG A 60 -3.82 8.79 7.11
N TYR A 61 -2.86 8.04 6.60
CA TYR A 61 -1.60 7.75 7.27
C TYR A 61 -0.51 8.69 6.77
N THR A 62 0.27 9.25 7.69
CA THR A 62 1.44 10.08 7.41
C THR A 62 2.64 9.49 8.13
N TYR A 63 3.71 9.22 7.40
CA TYR A 63 4.94 8.62 7.93
C TYR A 63 6.17 9.16 7.18
N TYR A 64 7.37 8.84 7.68
CA TYR A 64 8.63 9.39 7.15
C TYR A 64 9.61 8.28 6.82
N VAL A 65 10.24 8.40 5.67
CA VAL A 65 11.25 7.48 5.14
C VAL A 65 12.29 8.32 4.41
N GLU A 66 13.58 8.01 4.60
CA GLU A 66 14.68 8.69 3.88
C GLU A 66 14.60 10.23 3.94
N GLY A 67 14.22 10.77 5.09
CA GLY A 67 14.07 12.21 5.34
C GLY A 67 12.85 12.85 4.69
N ARG A 68 11.98 12.08 4.02
CA ARG A 68 10.81 12.60 3.28
C ARG A 68 9.50 12.17 3.94
N LYS A 69 8.51 13.06 3.88
CA LYS A 69 7.13 12.81 4.33
C LYS A 69 6.36 12.06 3.24
N TYR A 70 5.69 10.98 3.63
CA TYR A 70 4.78 10.22 2.80
C TYR A 70 3.37 10.26 3.37
N GLN A 71 2.38 10.26 2.49
CA GLN A 71 0.97 10.20 2.84
C GLN A 71 0.27 9.14 1.99
N THR A 72 -0.58 8.35 2.63
CA THR A 72 -1.40 7.31 2.00
C THR A 72 -2.71 7.19 2.79
N ASP A 73 -3.66 6.43 2.28
CA ASP A 73 -4.90 6.16 2.98
C ASP A 73 -5.11 4.66 3.25
N SER A 74 -6.16 4.35 4.00
CA SER A 74 -6.54 2.99 4.41
C SER A 74 -7.00 2.09 3.25
N ASN A 75 -7.26 2.62 2.05
CA ASN A 75 -7.55 1.78 0.89
C ASN A 75 -6.25 1.15 0.37
N ASN A 76 -5.17 1.93 0.38
CA ASN A 76 -3.88 1.57 -0.22
C ASN A 76 -2.78 1.32 0.81
N ALA A 77 -3.12 1.24 2.10
CA ALA A 77 -2.16 0.96 3.14
C ALA A 77 -2.84 0.43 4.39
N THR A 78 -2.02 -0.14 5.27
CA THR A 78 -2.46 -0.58 6.58
C THR A 78 -1.32 -0.45 7.59
N VAL A 79 -1.68 -0.18 8.85
CA VAL A 79 -0.72 -0.12 9.96
C VAL A 79 -0.83 -1.41 10.77
N VAL A 80 0.31 -2.01 11.09
CA VAL A 80 0.42 -3.24 11.88
C VAL A 80 1.38 -3.05 13.05
N TYR A 81 1.02 -3.61 14.19
CA TYR A 81 1.81 -3.62 15.44
C TYR A 81 1.52 -4.90 16.23
N GLY A 82 2.28 -5.18 17.28
CA GLY A 82 2.14 -6.41 18.08
C GLY A 82 2.87 -7.60 17.47
N LYS A 83 2.47 -8.84 17.80
CA LYS A 83 3.25 -10.06 17.48
C LYS A 83 3.34 -10.37 15.98
N SER A 84 2.29 -10.09 15.20
CA SER A 84 2.27 -10.35 13.75
C SER A 84 2.66 -9.10 12.97
N ASN A 85 3.48 -9.28 11.94
CA ASN A 85 3.79 -8.23 10.95
C ASN A 85 2.81 -8.18 9.77
N LEU A 86 1.76 -9.02 9.77
CA LEU A 86 0.69 -9.01 8.78
C LEU A 86 -0.67 -9.01 9.47
N ASN A 87 -1.59 -8.18 8.97
CA ASN A 87 -3.01 -8.26 9.27
C ASN A 87 -3.79 -8.82 8.06
N VAL A 88 -5.10 -8.96 8.21
CA VAL A 88 -5.99 -9.54 7.19
C VAL A 88 -5.86 -8.82 5.84
N GLN A 89 -5.79 -7.49 5.84
CA GLN A 89 -5.66 -6.70 4.61
C GLN A 89 -4.30 -6.96 3.93
N ALA A 90 -3.22 -7.00 4.70
CA ALA A 90 -1.88 -7.22 4.16
C ALA A 90 -1.66 -8.65 3.64
N GLN A 91 -2.36 -9.64 4.20
CA GLN A 91 -2.29 -11.04 3.74
C GLN A 91 -2.81 -11.26 2.32
N ALA A 92 -3.53 -10.28 1.76
CA ALA A 92 -4.00 -10.31 0.37
C ALA A 92 -2.87 -10.21 -0.67
N TYR A 93 -1.63 -9.95 -0.27
CA TYR A 93 -0.47 -9.77 -1.14
C TYR A 93 0.61 -10.82 -0.83
N ASP A 94 1.36 -11.23 -1.86
CA ASP A 94 2.37 -12.28 -1.77
C ASP A 94 3.70 -11.76 -1.18
N TRP A 95 3.72 -11.52 0.14
CA TRP A 95 4.93 -11.06 0.82
C TRP A 95 5.94 -12.19 1.06
N ASN A 96 7.24 -11.88 0.94
CA ASN A 96 8.28 -12.74 1.48
C ASN A 96 8.30 -12.65 3.02
N LYS A 97 7.57 -13.57 3.68
CA LYS A 97 7.42 -13.60 5.15
C LYS A 97 8.75 -13.71 5.90
N LYS A 98 9.70 -14.51 5.38
CA LYS A 98 11.04 -14.64 5.99
C LYS A 98 11.77 -13.29 5.99
N TRP A 99 11.64 -12.53 4.90
CA TRP A 99 12.20 -11.20 4.80
C TRP A 99 11.50 -10.19 5.72
N LEU A 100 10.17 -10.23 5.83
CA LEU A 100 9.45 -9.37 6.80
C LEU A 100 9.90 -9.61 8.24
N ASN A 101 10.10 -10.88 8.63
CA ASN A 101 10.64 -11.22 9.94
C ASN A 101 12.08 -10.71 10.13
N HIS A 102 12.89 -10.72 9.06
CA HIS A 102 14.23 -10.14 9.10
C HIS A 102 14.17 -8.61 9.30
N LEU A 103 13.23 -7.91 8.65
CA LEU A 103 13.02 -6.46 8.82
C LEU A 103 12.58 -6.10 10.24
N ASP A 104 11.74 -6.94 10.85
CA ASP A 104 11.33 -6.77 12.25
C ASP A 104 12.54 -6.74 13.19
N ASN A 105 13.50 -7.64 12.99
CA ASN A 105 14.73 -7.66 13.78
C ASN A 105 15.66 -6.49 13.43
N ARG A 106 15.87 -6.25 12.14
CA ARG A 106 16.83 -5.26 11.64
C ARG A 106 16.44 -3.82 11.99
N TYR A 107 15.15 -3.52 11.94
CA TYR A 107 14.62 -2.17 12.14
C TYR A 107 13.74 -2.06 13.38
N GLN A 108 13.85 -2.99 14.33
CA GLN A 108 13.10 -2.97 15.59
C GLN A 108 11.60 -2.75 15.38
N HIS A 109 11.01 -3.45 14.41
CA HIS A 109 9.61 -3.30 14.03
C HIS A 109 9.20 -1.89 13.53
N ALA A 110 10.14 -1.07 13.04
CA ALA A 110 9.88 0.25 12.50
C ALA A 110 10.25 0.32 11.01
N TRP A 111 9.39 -0.19 10.15
CA TRP A 111 9.65 -0.26 8.71
C TRP A 111 8.35 -0.17 7.89
N VAL A 112 8.48 0.18 6.62
CA VAL A 112 7.40 0.13 5.64
C VAL A 112 7.79 -0.78 4.50
N ALA A 113 6.90 -1.70 4.14
CA ALA A 113 6.99 -2.51 2.94
C ALA A 113 5.95 -2.01 1.93
N THR A 114 6.35 -1.78 0.69
CA THR A 114 5.46 -1.35 -0.38
C THR A 114 5.49 -2.37 -1.50
N VAL A 115 4.31 -2.86 -1.89
CA VAL A 115 4.12 -3.58 -3.14
C VAL A 115 3.58 -2.62 -4.17
N THR A 116 4.13 -2.66 -5.38
CA THR A 116 3.70 -1.82 -6.50
C THR A 116 3.51 -2.68 -7.73
N THR A 117 2.32 -2.61 -8.30
CA THR A 117 1.94 -3.30 -9.54
C THR A 117 1.96 -2.29 -10.67
N THR A 118 2.74 -2.56 -11.71
CA THR A 118 2.89 -1.70 -12.89
C THR A 118 2.51 -2.46 -14.14
N TYR A 119 1.84 -1.81 -15.09
CA TYR A 119 1.51 -2.47 -16.36
C TYR A 119 2.78 -2.65 -17.22
N LYS A 120 3.03 -3.90 -17.67
CA LYS A 120 4.13 -4.22 -18.58
C LYS A 120 3.89 -3.60 -19.95
N LYS A 121 4.97 -3.20 -20.63
CA LYS A 121 4.92 -2.76 -22.02
C LYS A 121 4.91 -3.99 -22.93
N ASN A 122 3.74 -4.45 -23.35
CA ASN A 122 3.59 -5.55 -24.32
C ASN A 122 2.43 -5.23 -25.29
N TRP A 123 2.38 -5.96 -26.42
CA TRP A 123 1.35 -5.78 -27.46
C TRP A 123 -0.08 -5.91 -26.92
N VAL A 124 -0.29 -6.75 -25.89
CA VAL A 124 -1.58 -6.99 -25.23
C VAL A 124 -2.07 -5.77 -24.42
N ASN A 125 -1.16 -5.01 -23.81
CA ASN A 125 -1.46 -3.80 -23.04
C ASN A 125 -1.49 -2.52 -23.90
N GLY A 126 -1.47 -2.67 -25.23
CA GLY A 126 -1.50 -1.57 -26.19
C GLY A 126 -0.13 -0.91 -26.39
N ILE A 127 0.35 -0.94 -27.64
CA ILE A 127 1.38 0.00 -28.08
C ILE A 127 0.73 1.39 -28.06
N GLY A 128 0.95 2.13 -26.98
CA GLY A 128 0.56 3.53 -26.85
C GLY A 128 -0.44 3.81 -25.72
N LEU A 129 -0.11 4.80 -24.90
CA LEU A 129 -0.96 5.52 -23.92
C LEU A 129 -1.07 4.98 -22.48
N HIS A 130 -0.93 3.69 -22.18
CA HIS A 130 -1.01 3.17 -20.78
C HIS A 130 0.24 2.46 -20.25
N ALA A 131 1.27 2.30 -21.09
CA ALA A 131 2.50 1.61 -20.72
C ALA A 131 3.26 2.30 -19.57
N GLY A 132 3.62 1.52 -18.54
CA GLY A 132 4.41 2.00 -17.40
C GLY A 132 3.62 2.71 -16.30
N ARG A 133 2.29 2.86 -16.42
CA ARG A 133 1.46 3.43 -15.36
C ARG A 133 1.35 2.47 -14.17
N GLN A 134 1.33 3.04 -12.97
CA GLN A 134 1.07 2.32 -11.73
C GLN A 134 -0.38 1.82 -11.76
N ALA A 135 -0.57 0.51 -11.70
CA ALA A 135 -1.88 -0.13 -11.63
C ALA A 135 -2.42 -0.11 -10.20
N ASP A 136 -1.56 -0.47 -9.25
CA ASP A 136 -1.89 -0.57 -7.83
C ASP A 136 -0.63 -0.36 -6.98
N ARG A 137 -0.82 0.11 -5.75
CA ARG A 137 0.24 0.26 -4.76
C ARG A 137 -0.34 0.08 -3.37
N PHE A 138 0.24 -0.84 -2.62
CA PHE A 138 -0.15 -1.08 -1.24
C PHE A 138 1.04 -0.97 -0.28
N SER A 139 0.85 -0.25 0.84
CA SER A 139 1.89 -0.03 1.86
C SER A 139 1.53 -0.70 3.19
N LEU A 140 2.39 -1.61 3.63
CA LEU A 140 2.36 -2.22 4.94
C LEU A 140 3.28 -1.44 5.89
N ILE A 141 2.70 -0.69 6.82
CA ILE A 141 3.42 0.15 7.77
C ILE A 141 3.53 -0.61 9.09
N ARG A 142 4.72 -1.09 9.42
CA ARG A 142 5.02 -1.79 10.66
C ARG A 142 5.58 -0.82 11.70
N ILE A 143 4.94 -0.77 12.86
CA ILE A 143 5.41 -0.01 14.02
C ILE A 143 5.60 -0.95 15.23
N PRO A 144 6.46 -0.60 16.21
CA PRO A 144 6.75 -1.48 17.34
C PRO A 144 5.53 -1.74 18.22
N ASP A 145 4.80 -0.67 18.53
CA ASP A 145 3.64 -0.70 19.40
C ASP A 145 2.68 0.44 19.06
N LYS A 146 1.42 0.33 19.51
CA LYS A 146 0.39 1.35 19.35
C LYS A 146 0.80 2.71 19.92
N SER A 147 1.63 2.75 20.97
CA SER A 147 2.16 3.99 21.55
C SER A 147 2.93 4.87 20.57
N PHE A 148 3.55 4.28 19.54
CA PHE A 148 4.26 4.99 18.45
C PHE A 148 3.34 5.45 17.31
N MET A 149 2.02 5.39 17.51
CA MET A 149 1.02 5.90 16.59
C MET A 149 0.25 7.07 17.21
N THR A 150 0.26 8.22 16.56
CA THR A 150 -0.59 9.35 16.95
C THR A 150 -1.87 9.32 16.12
N VAL A 151 -3.03 9.19 16.77
CA VAL A 151 -4.34 9.32 16.11
C VAL A 151 -4.85 10.74 16.31
N LYS A 152 -5.11 11.43 15.22
CA LYS A 152 -5.79 12.73 15.18
C LYS A 152 -7.26 12.52 14.87
N GLN A 153 -8.11 13.14 15.68
CA GLN A 153 -9.53 13.32 15.39
C GLN A 153 -9.73 14.52 14.46
#